data_AF-K0MFK1-F1
#
_entry.id   AF-K0MFK1-F1
#
_cell.length_a   1.000
_cell.length_b   1.000
_cell.length_c   1.000
_cell.angle_alpha   90.00
_cell.angle_beta   90.00
_cell.angle_gamma   90.00
#
_symmetry.space_group_name_H-M   'P 1'
#
loop_
_entity.id
_entity.type
_entity.pdbx_description
1 polymer ?
#
loop_
_entity_poly.entity_id
_entity_poly.type
_entity_poly.pdbx_seq_one_letter_code
_entity_poly.pdbx_strand_id
1 'polypeptide(L)'
;MKKLALSLVVAAVLAGCGENTPVQTVDWYKAHDAERKDMIAKCKSNPGELAASPNCINAQQAQNEKDLSRRGYLKLPPVDFNKKGE
;
A
#
# COMPACT_ATOMS: atom_id res chain seq x y z
N MET A 1 -12.19 37.29 22.74
CA MET A 1 -12.76 36.22 21.88
C MET A 1 -12.01 36.01 20.56
N LYS A 2 -11.53 37.06 19.87
CA LYS A 2 -10.73 36.94 18.63
C LYS A 2 -9.40 36.18 18.77
N LYS A 3 -8.74 36.26 19.94
CA LYS A 3 -7.47 35.54 20.20
C LYS A 3 -7.65 34.02 20.40
N LEU A 4 -8.83 33.58 20.84
CA LEU A 4 -9.18 32.16 21.03
C LEU A 4 -9.50 31.47 19.70
N ALA A 5 -10.10 32.21 18.76
CA ALA A 5 -10.39 31.68 17.42
C ALA A 5 -9.10 31.34 16.63
N LEU A 6 -8.04 32.14 16.83
CA LEU A 6 -6.76 31.92 16.14
C LEU A 6 -6.01 30.69 16.68
N SER A 7 -6.19 30.36 17.97
CA SER A 7 -5.56 29.19 18.60
C SER A 7 -6.14 27.87 18.10
N LEU A 8 -7.43 27.85 17.76
CA LEU A 8 -8.15 26.65 17.35
C LEU A 8 -7.79 26.20 15.93
N VAL A 9 -7.44 27.15 15.04
CA VAL A 9 -7.05 26.86 13.65
C VAL A 9 -5.71 26.15 13.56
N VAL A 10 -4.76 26.47 14.44
CA VAL A 10 -3.41 25.86 14.43
C VAL A 10 -3.46 24.39 14.86
N ALA A 11 -4.32 24.02 15.80
CA ALA A 11 -4.45 22.63 16.26
C ALA A 11 -5.02 21.68 15.19
N ALA A 12 -5.85 22.18 14.26
CA ALA A 12 -6.44 21.38 13.20
C ALA A 12 -5.45 20.94 12.11
N VAL A 13 -4.32 21.64 11.95
CA VAL A 13 -3.32 21.34 10.90
C VAL A 13 -2.45 20.12 11.24
N LEU A 14 -2.36 19.73 12.52
CA LEU A 14 -1.53 18.61 12.95
C LEU A 14 -2.20 17.23 12.81
N ALA A 15 -3.50 17.17 12.50
CA ALA A 15 -4.21 15.90 12.30
C ALA A 15 -3.81 15.17 11.00
N GLY A 16 -2.98 15.81 10.13
CA GLY A 16 -2.47 15.21 8.90
C GLY A 16 -1.11 14.51 9.03
N CYS A 17 -0.50 14.44 10.22
CA CYS A 17 0.73 13.68 10.41
C CYS A 17 0.42 12.17 10.36
N GLY A 18 0.60 11.58 9.18
CA GLY A 18 0.62 10.13 9.00
C GLY A 18 1.73 9.47 9.82
N GLU A 19 1.77 8.14 9.80
CA GLU A 19 2.72 7.38 10.61
C GLU A 19 4.18 7.85 10.39
N ASN A 20 4.86 8.24 11.47
CA ASN A 20 6.25 8.72 11.47
C ASN A 20 7.29 7.61 11.21
N THR A 21 6.88 6.49 10.62
CA THR A 21 7.78 5.43 10.20
C THR A 21 8.55 5.89 8.96
N PRO A 22 9.89 5.70 8.89
CA PRO A 22 10.64 5.92 7.67
C PRO A 22 9.97 5.20 6.49
N VAL A 23 9.85 5.90 5.36
CA VAL A 23 9.30 5.30 4.13
C VAL A 23 10.36 4.41 3.53
N GLN A 24 10.06 3.12 3.41
CA GLN A 24 10.96 2.16 2.78
C GLN A 24 10.61 2.00 1.30
N THR A 25 11.62 1.75 0.46
CA THR A 25 11.43 1.54 -0.98
C THR A 25 10.83 0.17 -1.28
N VAL A 26 10.31 -0.01 -2.49
CA VAL A 26 9.83 -1.31 -2.99
C VAL A 26 10.94 -2.35 -2.94
N ASP A 27 12.16 -2.01 -3.40
CA ASP A 27 13.28 -2.94 -3.42
C ASP A 27 13.74 -3.35 -2.02
N TRP A 28 13.68 -2.42 -1.06
CA TRP A 28 13.92 -2.76 0.35
C TRP A 28 12.91 -3.81 0.82
N TYR A 29 11.61 -3.59 0.61
CA TYR A 29 10.60 -4.58 0.98
C TYR A 29 10.73 -5.92 0.24
N LYS A 30 11.31 -5.96 -0.97
CA LYS A 30 11.58 -7.24 -1.66
C LYS A 30 12.67 -8.05 -0.97
N ALA A 31 13.69 -7.38 -0.44
CA ALA A 31 14.81 -7.98 0.28
C ALA A 31 14.47 -8.32 1.75
N HIS A 32 13.47 -7.64 2.32
CA HIS A 32 13.05 -7.75 3.72
C HIS A 32 11.70 -8.46 3.86
N ASP A 33 11.72 -9.80 3.82
CA ASP A 33 10.51 -10.63 3.76
C ASP A 33 9.63 -10.57 5.02
N ALA A 34 10.23 -10.47 6.21
CA ALA A 34 9.47 -10.41 7.45
C ALA A 34 8.76 -9.05 7.56
N GLU A 35 9.51 -7.98 7.35
CA GLU A 35 9.05 -6.61 7.47
C GLU A 35 7.99 -6.27 6.40
N ARG A 36 8.12 -6.81 5.19
CA ARG A 36 7.07 -6.71 4.17
C ARG A 36 5.77 -7.37 4.62
N LYS A 37 5.85 -8.60 5.16
CA LYS A 37 4.65 -9.33 5.61
C LYS A 37 3.99 -8.62 6.79
N ASP A 38 4.77 -8.15 7.74
CA ASP A 38 4.28 -7.41 8.90
C ASP A 38 3.63 -6.10 8.49
N MET A 39 4.26 -5.35 7.58
CA MET A 39 3.68 -4.12 7.03
C MET A 39 2.35 -4.43 6.31
N ILE A 40 2.29 -5.46 5.46
CA ILE A 40 1.03 -5.83 4.78
C ILE A 40 -0.05 -6.23 5.79
N ALA A 41 0.29 -6.96 6.85
CA ALA A 41 -0.65 -7.31 7.92
C ALA A 41 -1.21 -6.05 8.60
N LYS A 42 -0.33 -5.08 8.90
CA LYS A 42 -0.70 -3.78 9.45
C LYS A 42 -1.61 -2.98 8.49
N CYS A 43 -1.28 -2.95 7.21
CA CYS A 43 -2.11 -2.28 6.20
C CYS A 43 -3.53 -2.86 6.14
N LYS A 44 -3.66 -4.18 6.32
CA LYS A 44 -4.95 -4.88 6.30
C LYS A 44 -5.77 -4.72 7.57
N SER A 45 -5.15 -4.39 8.71
CA SER A 45 -5.89 -4.22 9.97
C SER A 45 -6.68 -2.91 10.01
N ASN A 46 -6.26 -1.88 9.27
CA ASN A 46 -7.01 -0.63 9.13
C ASN A 46 -6.85 -0.03 7.72
N PRO A 47 -7.46 -0.63 6.69
CA PRO A 47 -7.26 -0.19 5.31
C PRO A 47 -7.83 1.20 5.03
N GLY A 48 -8.87 1.64 5.76
CA GLY A 48 -9.46 2.97 5.59
C GLY A 48 -8.50 4.10 5.94
N GLU A 49 -7.60 3.87 6.89
CA GLU A 49 -6.58 4.85 7.28
C GLU A 49 -5.22 4.59 6.63
N LEU A 50 -4.83 3.32 6.47
CA LEU A 50 -3.44 2.95 6.15
C LEU A 50 -3.20 2.58 4.69
N ALA A 51 -4.21 2.16 3.92
CA ALA A 51 -3.99 1.57 2.59
C ALA A 51 -3.30 2.53 1.61
N ALA A 52 -3.54 3.83 1.75
CA ALA A 52 -2.93 4.88 0.92
C ALA A 52 -1.59 5.40 1.48
N SER A 53 -1.10 4.86 2.61
CA SER A 53 0.19 5.26 3.16
C SER A 53 1.34 4.81 2.24
N PRO A 54 2.45 5.57 2.17
CA PRO A 54 3.59 5.21 1.31
C PRO A 54 4.15 3.82 1.60
N ASN A 55 4.23 3.43 2.88
CA ASN A 55 4.73 2.11 3.28
C ASN A 55 3.78 0.98 2.87
N CYS A 56 2.46 1.17 2.94
CA CYS A 56 1.50 0.18 2.46
C CYS A 56 1.56 -0.02 0.94
N ILE A 57 1.66 1.07 0.19
CA ILE A 57 1.80 1.03 -1.27
C ILE A 57 3.09 0.28 -1.65
N ASN A 58 4.22 0.64 -1.04
CA ASN A 58 5.51 0.03 -1.38
C ASN A 58 5.59 -1.45 -0.98
N ALA A 59 5.07 -1.83 0.19
CA ALA A 59 5.05 -3.23 0.62
C ALA A 59 4.14 -4.09 -0.27
N GLN A 60 2.96 -3.58 -0.64
CA GLN A 60 2.02 -4.28 -1.51
C GLN A 60 2.58 -4.44 -2.93
N GLN A 61 3.22 -3.40 -3.47
CA GLN A 61 3.89 -3.46 -4.77
C GLN A 61 5.01 -4.51 -4.77
N ALA A 62 5.86 -4.53 -3.73
CA ALA A 62 6.92 -5.53 -3.58
C ALA A 62 6.35 -6.95 -3.55
N GLN A 63 5.22 -7.16 -2.85
CA GLN A 63 4.55 -8.45 -2.81
C GLN A 63 4.00 -8.85 -4.19
N ASN A 64 3.35 -7.93 -4.90
CA ASN A 64 2.82 -8.18 -6.24
C ASN A 64 3.93 -8.57 -7.22
N GLU A 65 5.06 -7.87 -7.20
CA GLU A 65 6.19 -8.18 -8.06
C GLU A 65 6.78 -9.56 -7.75
N LYS A 66 6.96 -9.92 -6.47
CA LYS A 66 7.40 -11.28 -6.09
C LYS A 66 6.40 -12.35 -6.54
N ASP A 67 5.11 -12.08 -6.43
CA ASP A 67 4.06 -13.02 -6.86
C ASP A 67 4.06 -13.21 -8.38
N LEU A 68 4.25 -12.13 -9.14
CA LEU A 68 4.39 -12.19 -10.59
C LEU A 68 5.66 -12.94 -11.01
N SER A 69 6.81 -12.66 -10.38
CA SER A 69 8.06 -13.39 -10.64
C SER A 69 7.92 -14.89 -10.37
N ARG A 70 7.16 -15.28 -9.33
CA ARG A 70 6.92 -16.70 -9.01
C ARG A 70 6.01 -17.41 -10.02
N ARG A 71 5.00 -16.72 -10.56
CA ARG A 71 4.06 -17.32 -11.53
C ARG A 71 4.70 -17.58 -12.90
N GLY A 72 5.80 -16.88 -13.21
CA GLY A 72 6.31 -16.79 -14.56
C GLY A 72 5.35 -16.02 -15.48
N TYR A 73 5.79 -15.66 -16.68
CA TYR A 73 4.90 -15.11 -17.69
C TYR A 73 3.97 -16.23 -18.20
N LEU A 74 2.75 -16.31 -17.66
CA LEU A 74 1.69 -17.13 -18.23
C LEU A 74 1.39 -16.63 -19.64
N LYS A 75 1.87 -17.36 -20.64
CA LYS A 75 1.54 -17.11 -22.05
C LYS A 75 0.11 -17.61 -22.27
N LEU A 76 -0.86 -16.72 -22.07
CA LEU A 76 -2.27 -17.05 -22.30
C LEU A 76 -2.48 -17.31 -23.80
N PRO A 77 -3.18 -18.39 -24.19
CA PRO A 77 -3.60 -18.55 -25.57
C PRO A 77 -4.56 -17.40 -25.95
N PRO A 78 -4.62 -17.01 -27.24
CA PRO A 78 -5.61 -16.04 -27.70
C PRO A 78 -7.03 -16.48 -27.32
N VAL A 79 -7.84 -15.52 -26.85
CA VAL A 79 -9.26 -15.78 -26.58
C VAL A 79 -9.97 -15.99 -27.92
N ASP A 80 -10.56 -17.17 -28.10
CA ASP A 80 -11.41 -17.46 -29.25
C ASP A 80 -12.85 -17.05 -28.91
N PHE A 81 -13.28 -15.89 -29.44
CA PHE A 81 -14.63 -15.37 -29.26
C PHE A 81 -15.72 -16.19 -29.98
N ASN A 82 -15.34 -17.13 -30.85
CA ASN A 82 -16.28 -17.96 -31.60
C ASN A 82 -16.54 -19.31 -30.91
N LYS A 83 -15.74 -19.67 -29.90
CA LYS A 83 -15.95 -20.89 -29.13
C LYS A 83 -17.10 -20.68 -28.15
N LYS A 84 -18.31 -21.13 -28.52
CA LYS A 84 -19.42 -21.25 -27.55
C LYS A 84 -18.98 -22.21 -26.45
N GLY A 85 -19.04 -21.75 -25.20
CA GLY A 85 -18.67 -22.55 -24.03
C GLY A 85 -19.48 -23.84 -23.98
N GLU A 86 -18.78 -24.94 -23.68
CA GLU A 86 -19.37 -26.25 -23.35
C GLU A 86 -20.15 -26.22 -22.03
#